data_AF-A0A538QVB8-F1
#
_entry.id   AF-A0A538QVB8-F1
#
_cell.length_a   1.000
_cell.length_b   1.000
_cell.length_c   1.000
_cell.angle_alpha   90.00
_cell.angle_beta   90.00
_cell.angle_gamma   90.00
#
_symmetry.space_group_name_H-M   'P 1'
#
loop_
_entity.id
_entity.type
_entity.pdbx_description
1 polymer ?
#
loop_
_entity_poly.entity_id
_entity_poly.type
_entity_poly.pdbx_seq_one_letter_code
_entity_poly.pdbx_strand_id
1 'polypeptide(L)'
;MAKTPTYRGSPVPRGKLSLEHALLEAYVPGPGVVEVVNLALRLDRPILIKGEPGTGKTRLAQAVAYELKRPYFEWHVKSTSRAQDGLYTFDGVKRLRDAQLAQTSTKAGKAAAARLANPDLTDYITYGELGKAFRSKTPAVVLLDEIDKADIDFPNDLLLELDQGRFLIHETGQWVRATARPLVFITSNTEKDLPDAFLRRCLFHYIDFPDRDELEKIVAAHFSSTPDIVELIGLAVTRFLALRAEMTTTVTGGKRASTSELIDWFRALSSDAAGNKQRLAAEQLPFPSALIKTLADLERVRKKTS
;
A
#
# COMPACT_ATOMS: atom_id res chain seq x y z
N MET A 1 -7.72 -16.93 -26.70
CA MET A 1 -7.71 -16.25 -25.39
C MET A 1 -6.28 -15.85 -25.07
N ALA A 2 -6.04 -14.58 -24.72
CA ALA A 2 -4.71 -14.16 -24.26
C ALA A 2 -4.36 -14.93 -22.97
N LYS A 3 -3.12 -15.41 -22.86
CA LYS A 3 -2.65 -16.15 -21.68
C LYS A 3 -2.67 -15.21 -20.47
N THR A 4 -3.36 -15.58 -19.39
CA THR A 4 -3.35 -14.82 -18.13
C THR A 4 -1.90 -14.62 -17.70
N PRO A 5 -1.45 -13.39 -17.42
CA PRO A 5 -0.09 -13.15 -17.01
C PRO A 5 0.17 -13.81 -15.66
N THR A 6 1.41 -14.20 -15.41
CA THR A 6 1.83 -14.88 -14.19
C THR A 6 2.76 -13.97 -13.42
N TYR A 7 2.43 -13.71 -12.16
CA TYR A 7 3.33 -13.05 -11.22
C TYR A 7 4.32 -14.09 -10.69
N ARG A 8 5.61 -13.84 -10.85
CA ARG A 8 6.71 -14.73 -10.45
C ARG A 8 7.32 -14.32 -9.12
N GLY A 9 7.07 -13.09 -8.67
CA GLY A 9 7.69 -12.56 -7.46
C GLY A 9 9.15 -12.21 -7.66
N SER A 10 9.49 -11.73 -8.86
CA SER A 10 10.87 -11.32 -9.15
C SER A 10 11.21 -10.07 -8.33
N PRO A 11 12.37 -10.02 -7.63
CA PRO A 11 12.73 -8.87 -6.81
C PRO A 11 12.70 -7.58 -7.64
N VAL A 12 12.00 -6.57 -7.13
CA VAL A 12 11.96 -5.25 -7.77
C VAL A 12 13.33 -4.59 -7.61
N PRO A 13 14.00 -4.16 -8.69
CA PRO A 13 15.30 -3.49 -8.59
C PRO A 13 15.16 -2.14 -7.89
N ARG A 14 16.01 -1.89 -6.88
CA ARG A 14 16.07 -0.62 -6.15
C ARG A 14 16.35 0.55 -7.10
N GLY A 15 15.63 1.67 -6.93
CA GLY A 15 15.93 2.93 -7.61
C GLY A 15 15.32 3.09 -9.00
N LYS A 16 14.47 2.16 -9.43
CA LYS A 16 13.63 2.37 -10.62
C LYS A 16 12.44 3.25 -10.26
N LEU A 17 12.10 4.17 -11.15
CA LEU A 17 10.89 4.99 -11.02
C LEU A 17 9.66 4.11 -11.27
N SER A 18 8.66 4.22 -10.39
CA SER A 18 7.31 3.75 -10.65
C SER A 18 6.71 4.51 -11.84
N LEU A 19 5.58 4.05 -12.35
CA LEU A 19 4.85 4.74 -13.42
C LEU A 19 4.43 6.18 -13.06
N GLU A 20 4.53 6.56 -11.77
CA GLU A 20 4.21 7.89 -11.24
C GLU A 20 5.42 8.61 -10.59
N HIS A 21 6.66 8.21 -10.89
CA HIS A 21 7.90 8.81 -10.39
C HIS A 21 8.22 8.59 -8.89
N ALA A 22 7.62 7.60 -8.23
CA ALA A 22 8.07 7.17 -6.90
C ALA A 22 9.22 6.15 -7.02
N LEU A 23 10.24 6.23 -6.15
CA LEU A 23 11.31 5.23 -6.13
C LEU A 23 10.74 3.89 -5.67
N LEU A 24 10.80 2.87 -6.53
CA LEU A 24 10.48 1.50 -6.14
C LEU A 24 11.56 0.96 -5.22
N GLU A 25 11.13 0.53 -4.04
CA GLU A 25 11.96 -0.21 -3.11
C GLU A 25 11.94 -1.71 -3.45
N ALA A 26 13.00 -2.41 -3.06
CA ALA A 26 13.05 -3.85 -3.21
C ALA A 26 11.94 -4.51 -2.38
N TYR A 27 11.28 -5.51 -2.97
CA TYR A 27 10.27 -6.32 -2.30
C TYR A 27 10.53 -7.80 -2.64
N VAL A 28 10.56 -8.63 -1.61
CA VAL A 28 10.79 -10.07 -1.69
C VAL A 28 9.51 -10.77 -1.22
N PRO A 29 8.65 -11.27 -2.14
CA PRO A 29 7.43 -11.94 -1.76
C PRO A 29 7.73 -13.35 -1.23
N GLY A 30 7.02 -13.75 -0.17
CA GLY A 30 6.95 -15.14 0.25
C GLY A 30 6.16 -16.01 -0.75
N PRO A 31 6.29 -17.35 -0.71
CA PRO A 31 5.61 -18.24 -1.66
C PRO A 31 4.08 -18.10 -1.65
N GLY A 32 3.47 -17.96 -0.47
CA GLY A 32 2.02 -17.78 -0.34
C GLY A 32 1.49 -16.48 -0.94
N VAL A 33 2.30 -15.41 -0.92
CA VAL A 33 1.98 -14.14 -1.57
C VAL A 33 1.95 -14.32 -3.09
N VAL A 34 2.92 -15.03 -3.65
CA VAL A 34 2.95 -15.32 -5.10
C VAL A 34 1.74 -16.16 -5.51
N GLU A 35 1.36 -17.15 -4.70
CA GLU A 35 0.21 -18.00 -4.96
C GLU A 35 -1.10 -17.20 -4.97
N VAL A 36 -1.38 -16.41 -3.93
CA VAL A 36 -2.64 -15.66 -3.84
C VAL A 36 -2.78 -14.61 -4.94
N VAL A 37 -1.69 -13.95 -5.35
CA VAL A 37 -1.70 -13.00 -6.46
C VAL A 37 -2.05 -13.69 -7.78
N ASN A 38 -1.47 -14.86 -8.04
CA ASN A 38 -1.80 -15.63 -9.23
C ASN A 38 -3.23 -16.20 -9.20
N LEU A 39 -3.73 -16.56 -8.03
CA LEU A 39 -5.13 -16.97 -7.84
C LEU A 39 -6.08 -15.81 -8.16
N ALA A 40 -5.78 -14.61 -7.65
CA ALA A 40 -6.56 -13.41 -7.92
C ALA A 40 -6.60 -13.04 -9.40
N LEU A 41 -5.45 -13.14 -10.09
CA LEU A 41 -5.35 -12.92 -11.54
C LEU A 41 -6.18 -13.90 -12.37
N ARG A 42 -6.46 -15.10 -11.86
CA ARG A 42 -7.28 -16.11 -12.53
C ARG A 42 -8.76 -15.97 -12.24
N LEU A 43 -9.10 -15.51 -11.03
CA LEU A 43 -10.49 -15.41 -10.56
C LEU A 43 -11.09 -14.01 -10.76
N ASP A 44 -10.29 -13.01 -11.15
CA ASP A 44 -10.68 -11.59 -11.20
C ASP A 44 -11.29 -11.12 -9.87
N ARG A 45 -10.70 -11.56 -8.75
CA ARG A 45 -11.15 -11.24 -7.39
C ARG A 45 -10.17 -10.30 -6.68
N PRO A 46 -10.67 -9.38 -5.84
CA PRO A 46 -9.83 -8.54 -4.99
C PRO A 46 -9.08 -9.39 -3.95
N ILE A 47 -7.92 -8.91 -3.50
CA ILE A 47 -7.10 -9.52 -2.44
C ILE A 47 -7.17 -8.62 -1.21
N LEU A 48 -7.65 -9.16 -0.10
CA LEU A 48 -7.55 -8.55 1.23
C LEU A 48 -6.29 -9.06 1.93
N ILE A 49 -5.39 -8.14 2.24
CA ILE A 49 -4.11 -8.39 2.89
C ILE A 49 -4.19 -7.86 4.32
N LYS A 50 -4.01 -8.77 5.28
CA LYS A 50 -3.75 -8.43 6.68
C LYS A 50 -2.32 -8.82 7.05
N GLY A 51 -1.83 -8.29 8.15
CA GLY A 51 -0.49 -8.57 8.64
C GLY A 51 -0.02 -7.50 9.60
N GLU A 52 1.07 -7.75 10.31
CA GLU A 52 1.66 -6.77 11.22
C GLU A 52 2.06 -5.47 10.49
N PRO A 53 2.14 -4.32 11.19
CA PRO A 53 2.69 -3.10 10.63
C PRO A 53 4.11 -3.31 10.07
N GLY A 54 4.36 -2.78 8.87
CA GLY A 54 5.68 -2.84 8.25
C GLY A 54 6.09 -4.18 7.61
N THR A 55 5.19 -5.14 7.42
CA THR A 55 5.45 -6.38 6.66
C THR A 55 5.42 -6.21 5.13
N GLY A 56 5.26 -4.99 4.63
CA GLY A 56 5.31 -4.69 3.19
C GLY A 56 3.98 -4.85 2.43
N LYS A 57 2.83 -4.81 3.13
CA LYS A 57 1.48 -4.90 2.53
C LYS A 57 1.27 -3.93 1.35
N THR A 58 1.56 -2.64 1.56
CA THR A 58 1.46 -1.59 0.53
C THR A 58 2.44 -1.83 -0.62
N ARG A 59 3.67 -2.27 -0.31
CA ARG A 59 4.74 -2.52 -1.30
C ARG A 59 4.43 -3.67 -2.25
N LEU A 60 3.65 -4.66 -1.80
CA LEU A 60 3.25 -5.79 -2.64
C LEU A 60 2.50 -5.34 -3.90
N ALA A 61 1.52 -4.44 -3.77
CA ALA A 61 0.73 -3.97 -4.92
C ALA A 61 1.62 -3.25 -5.95
N GLN A 62 2.56 -2.42 -5.49
CA GLN A 62 3.53 -1.74 -6.34
C GLN A 62 4.45 -2.75 -7.06
N ALA A 63 4.94 -3.75 -6.36
CA ALA A 63 5.79 -4.80 -6.93
C ALA A 63 5.06 -5.61 -8.01
N VAL A 64 3.79 -5.94 -7.77
CA VAL A 64 2.95 -6.65 -8.75
C VAL A 64 2.67 -5.77 -9.97
N ALA A 65 2.34 -4.49 -9.78
CA ALA A 65 2.13 -3.55 -10.88
C ALA A 65 3.39 -3.42 -11.75
N TYR A 66 4.55 -3.33 -11.11
CA TYR A 66 5.84 -3.25 -11.79
C TYR A 66 6.13 -4.50 -12.62
N GLU A 67 6.03 -5.69 -12.02
CA GLU A 67 6.36 -6.94 -12.72
C GLU A 67 5.39 -7.22 -13.88
N LEU A 68 4.10 -6.96 -13.67
CA LEU A 68 3.06 -7.13 -14.70
C LEU A 68 3.02 -6.00 -15.72
N LYS A 69 3.80 -4.93 -15.54
CA LYS A 69 3.83 -3.71 -16.36
C LYS A 69 2.44 -3.09 -16.53
N ARG A 70 1.71 -2.99 -15.42
CA ARG A 70 0.34 -2.46 -15.37
C ARG A 70 0.31 -1.07 -14.74
N PRO A 71 -0.59 -0.17 -15.17
CA PRO A 71 -0.88 1.07 -14.46
C PRO A 71 -1.16 0.79 -12.98
N TYR A 72 -0.63 1.64 -12.10
CA TYR A 72 -0.79 1.54 -10.66
C TYR A 72 -1.58 2.75 -10.17
N PHE A 73 -2.60 2.52 -9.35
CA PHE A 73 -3.40 3.57 -8.71
C PHE A 73 -3.47 3.29 -7.21
N GLU A 74 -3.13 4.28 -6.39
CA GLU A 74 -3.08 4.13 -4.94
C GLU A 74 -4.10 5.04 -4.27
N TRP A 75 -5.08 4.44 -3.59
CA TRP A 75 -6.06 5.13 -2.80
C TRP A 75 -5.83 4.90 -1.31
N HIS A 76 -5.26 5.91 -0.66
CA HIS A 76 -5.09 5.91 0.79
C HIS A 76 -6.38 6.34 1.49
N VAL A 77 -6.98 5.42 2.25
CA VAL A 77 -8.25 5.63 2.95
C VAL A 77 -8.03 6.39 4.26
N LYS A 78 -8.88 7.40 4.51
CA LYS A 78 -8.86 8.23 5.71
C LYS A 78 -10.17 8.06 6.48
N SER A 79 -10.19 8.52 7.73
CA SER A 79 -11.41 8.51 8.56
C SER A 79 -12.58 9.29 7.97
N THR A 80 -12.31 10.26 7.10
CA THR A 80 -13.33 11.06 6.41
C THR A 80 -13.61 10.59 4.99
N SER A 81 -12.96 9.52 4.52
CA SER A 81 -13.12 9.02 3.16
C SER A 81 -14.49 8.39 2.97
N ARG A 82 -15.11 8.67 1.82
CA ARG A 82 -16.35 8.04 1.35
C ARG A 82 -16.04 7.14 0.16
N ALA A 83 -16.85 6.09 -0.05
CA ALA A 83 -16.70 5.19 -1.19
C ALA A 83 -16.68 5.95 -2.53
N GLN A 84 -17.55 6.95 -2.65
CA GLN A 84 -17.63 7.83 -3.82
C GLN A 84 -16.30 8.51 -4.15
N ASP A 85 -15.49 8.90 -3.17
CA ASP A 85 -14.23 9.64 -3.39
C ASP A 85 -13.23 8.85 -4.24
N GLY A 86 -13.23 7.51 -4.12
CA GLY A 86 -12.39 6.64 -4.94
C GLY A 86 -12.92 6.43 -6.35
N LEU A 87 -14.20 6.71 -6.58
CA LEU A 87 -14.88 6.55 -7.87
C LEU A 87 -14.84 7.85 -8.65
N TYR A 88 -15.45 8.90 -8.12
CA TYR A 88 -15.50 10.23 -8.72
C TYR A 88 -15.93 11.30 -7.71
N THR A 89 -15.57 12.56 -7.99
CA THR A 89 -16.07 13.73 -7.29
C THR A 89 -16.75 14.67 -8.27
N PHE A 90 -17.84 15.31 -7.84
CA PHE A 90 -18.59 16.27 -8.63
C PHE A 90 -18.36 17.70 -8.11
N ASP A 91 -17.85 18.57 -8.96
CA ASP A 91 -17.57 19.97 -8.65
C ASP A 91 -18.80 20.86 -8.93
N GLY A 92 -19.73 20.84 -7.98
CA GLY A 92 -20.92 21.68 -8.01
C GLY A 92 -20.61 23.18 -7.94
N VAL A 93 -19.49 23.57 -7.31
CA VAL A 93 -19.09 24.98 -7.16
C VAL A 93 -18.63 25.54 -8.50
N LYS A 94 -17.81 24.80 -9.24
CA LYS A 94 -17.41 25.15 -10.60
C LYS A 94 -18.61 25.23 -11.52
N ARG A 95 -19.58 24.32 -11.40
CA ARG A 95 -20.83 24.37 -12.18
C ARG A 95 -21.66 25.61 -11.86
N LEU A 96 -21.81 25.96 -10.58
CA LEU A 96 -22.53 27.17 -10.17
C LEU A 96 -21.84 28.45 -10.69
N ARG A 97 -20.51 28.50 -10.59
CA ARG A 97 -19.71 29.60 -11.13
C ARG A 97 -19.89 29.72 -12.65
N ASP A 98 -19.86 28.61 -13.36
CA ASP A 98 -20.12 28.60 -14.80
C ASP A 98 -21.54 29.11 -15.12
N ALA A 99 -22.55 28.76 -14.32
CA ALA A 99 -23.92 29.25 -14.48
C ALA A 99 -24.03 30.77 -14.33
N GLN A 100 -23.25 31.38 -13.43
CA GLN A 100 -23.17 32.83 -13.29
C GLN A 100 -22.44 33.48 -14.47
N LEU A 101 -21.30 32.91 -14.89
CA LEU A 101 -20.51 33.44 -16.01
C LEU A 101 -21.26 33.36 -17.34
N ALA A 102 -22.05 32.31 -17.55
CA ALA A 102 -22.85 32.10 -18.76
C ALA A 102 -23.88 33.22 -19.02
N GLN A 103 -24.25 33.99 -18.00
CA GLN A 103 -25.11 35.17 -18.14
C GLN A 103 -24.38 36.40 -18.72
N THR A 104 -23.04 36.35 -18.83
CA THR A 104 -22.23 37.44 -19.35
C THR A 104 -21.92 37.24 -20.84
N SER A 105 -21.92 38.31 -21.63
CA SER A 105 -21.56 38.27 -23.07
C SER A 105 -20.05 38.15 -23.34
N THR A 106 -19.26 37.76 -22.33
CA THR A 106 -17.80 37.65 -22.43
C THR A 106 -17.39 36.34 -23.12
N LYS A 107 -16.15 36.28 -23.62
CA LYS A 107 -15.57 35.02 -24.14
C LYS A 107 -15.62 33.90 -23.09
N ALA A 108 -15.37 34.24 -21.82
CA ALA A 108 -15.47 33.30 -20.70
C ALA A 108 -16.91 32.82 -20.48
N GLY A 109 -17.90 33.71 -20.59
CA GLY A 109 -19.32 33.36 -20.49
C GLY A 109 -19.80 32.41 -21.57
N LYS A 110 -19.39 32.62 -22.83
CA LYS A 110 -19.68 31.69 -23.93
C LYS A 110 -19.09 30.30 -23.69
N ALA A 111 -17.85 30.22 -23.18
CA ALA A 111 -17.21 28.94 -22.85
C ALA A 111 -17.90 28.24 -21.66
N ALA A 112 -18.34 28.99 -20.65
CA ALA A 112 -19.10 28.45 -19.52
C ALA A 112 -20.48 27.91 -19.96
N ALA A 113 -21.19 28.63 -20.84
CA ALA A 113 -22.46 28.18 -21.41
C ALA A 113 -22.31 26.87 -22.19
N ALA A 114 -21.22 26.72 -22.96
CA ALA A 114 -20.93 25.48 -23.68
C ALA A 114 -20.70 24.28 -22.73
N ARG A 115 -19.99 24.48 -21.60
CA ARG A 115 -19.81 23.43 -20.58
C ARG A 115 -21.11 23.06 -19.89
N LEU A 116 -21.97 24.03 -19.57
CA LEU A 116 -23.27 23.76 -18.95
C LEU A 116 -24.25 23.02 -19.86
N ALA A 117 -24.14 23.26 -21.17
CA ALA A 117 -24.94 22.58 -22.17
C ALA A 117 -24.51 21.12 -22.39
N ASN A 118 -23.36 20.70 -21.87
CA ASN A 118 -22.89 19.32 -21.97
C ASN A 118 -23.66 18.41 -21.00
N PRO A 119 -24.50 17.47 -21.50
CA PRO A 119 -25.29 16.58 -20.66
C PRO A 119 -24.44 15.58 -19.87
N ASP A 120 -23.24 15.27 -20.35
CA ASP A 120 -22.35 14.29 -19.71
C ASP A 120 -21.61 14.86 -18.49
N LEU A 121 -21.74 16.17 -18.23
CA LEU A 121 -21.14 16.88 -17.09
C LEU A 121 -19.65 16.59 -16.87
N THR A 122 -18.93 16.14 -17.89
CA THR A 122 -17.54 15.65 -17.78
C THR A 122 -16.59 16.73 -17.30
N ASP A 123 -16.91 18.00 -17.56
CA ASP A 123 -16.16 19.16 -17.08
C ASP A 123 -16.23 19.36 -15.57
N TYR A 124 -17.21 18.76 -14.90
CA TYR A 124 -17.47 18.87 -13.47
C TYR A 124 -17.18 17.57 -12.72
N ILE A 125 -16.77 16.51 -13.42
CA ILE A 125 -16.49 15.20 -12.83
C ILE A 125 -14.99 14.95 -12.83
N THR A 126 -14.42 14.70 -11.65
CA THR A 126 -13.04 14.24 -11.51
C THR A 126 -13.04 12.80 -11.01
N TYR A 127 -12.40 11.90 -11.73
CA TYR A 127 -12.35 10.48 -11.33
C TYR A 127 -11.36 10.27 -10.18
N GLY A 128 -11.79 9.51 -9.17
CA GLY A 128 -10.92 8.98 -8.12
C GLY A 128 -10.06 7.82 -8.65
N GLU A 129 -9.21 7.26 -7.80
CA GLU A 129 -8.21 6.25 -8.21
C GLU A 129 -8.82 4.95 -8.75
N LEU A 130 -9.88 4.45 -8.12
CA LEU A 130 -10.61 3.28 -8.63
C LEU A 130 -11.38 3.63 -9.92
N GLY A 131 -11.93 4.84 -10.01
CA GLY A 131 -12.56 5.35 -11.23
C GLY A 131 -11.59 5.47 -12.41
N LYS A 132 -10.37 5.99 -12.18
CA LYS A 132 -9.29 6.03 -13.17
C LYS A 132 -8.91 4.62 -13.62
N ALA A 133 -8.81 3.68 -12.68
CA ALA A 133 -8.51 2.29 -12.98
C ALA A 133 -9.57 1.62 -13.86
N PHE A 134 -10.86 1.88 -13.62
CA PHE A 134 -11.94 1.35 -14.46
C PHE A 134 -11.90 1.93 -15.88
N ARG A 135 -11.47 3.17 -16.03
CA ARG A 135 -11.31 3.82 -17.34
C ARG A 135 -9.98 3.48 -18.05
N SER A 136 -9.08 2.77 -17.38
CA SER A 136 -7.82 2.33 -17.97
C SER A 136 -8.08 1.37 -19.14
N LYS A 137 -7.43 1.63 -20.28
CA LYS A 137 -7.51 0.77 -21.48
C LYS A 137 -6.84 -0.59 -21.27
N THR A 138 -5.90 -0.67 -20.33
CA THR A 138 -5.17 -1.88 -19.97
C THR A 138 -5.50 -2.30 -18.54
N PRO A 139 -5.44 -3.59 -18.19
CA PRO A 139 -5.65 -4.04 -16.81
C PRO A 139 -4.73 -3.26 -15.86
N ALA A 140 -5.30 -2.63 -14.86
CA ALA A 140 -4.57 -1.86 -13.84
C ALA A 140 -4.36 -2.69 -12.57
N VAL A 141 -3.49 -2.20 -11.69
CA VAL A 141 -3.39 -2.62 -10.30
C VAL A 141 -3.85 -1.46 -9.44
N VAL A 142 -4.74 -1.72 -8.50
CA VAL A 142 -5.27 -0.71 -7.57
C VAL A 142 -4.95 -1.14 -6.15
N LEU A 143 -4.47 -0.22 -5.33
CA LEU A 143 -4.31 -0.41 -3.89
C LEU A 143 -5.33 0.45 -3.14
N LEU A 144 -6.19 -0.18 -2.36
CA LEU A 144 -6.99 0.47 -1.31
C LEU A 144 -6.24 0.27 0.00
N ASP A 145 -5.53 1.30 0.45
CA ASP A 145 -4.66 1.21 1.61
C ASP A 145 -5.41 1.63 2.88
N GLU A 146 -5.27 0.83 3.94
CA GLU A 146 -5.82 1.07 5.28
C GLU A 146 -7.35 1.24 5.30
N ILE A 147 -8.06 0.31 4.66
CA ILE A 147 -9.53 0.38 4.51
C ILE A 147 -10.29 0.45 5.84
N ASP A 148 -9.69 -0.06 6.91
CA ASP A 148 -10.24 -0.06 8.27
C ASP A 148 -10.21 1.31 8.96
N LYS A 149 -9.56 2.32 8.37
CA LYS A 149 -9.59 3.70 8.89
C LYS A 149 -10.89 4.42 8.63
N ALA A 150 -11.60 4.07 7.56
CA ALA A 150 -12.86 4.71 7.21
C ALA A 150 -13.99 4.36 8.20
N ASP A 151 -15.16 4.93 7.92
CA ASP A 151 -16.40 4.57 8.58
C ASP A 151 -16.79 3.11 8.32
N ILE A 152 -17.63 2.53 9.18
CA ILE A 152 -18.04 1.12 9.11
C ILE A 152 -18.84 0.79 7.84
N ASP A 153 -19.52 1.80 7.26
CA ASP A 153 -20.31 1.62 6.04
C ASP A 153 -19.45 1.63 4.76
N PHE A 154 -18.25 2.23 4.83
CA PHE A 154 -17.38 2.42 3.66
C PHE A 154 -17.06 1.12 2.88
N PRO A 155 -16.70 -0.02 3.50
CA PRO A 155 -16.43 -1.24 2.75
C PRO A 155 -17.68 -1.78 2.04
N ASN A 156 -18.85 -1.64 2.67
CA ASN A 156 -20.11 -2.13 2.10
C ASN A 156 -20.52 -1.29 0.87
N ASP A 157 -20.26 0.01 0.91
CA ASP A 157 -20.53 0.94 -0.18
C ASP A 157 -19.66 0.70 -1.43
N LEU A 158 -18.60 -0.13 -1.34
CA LEU A 158 -17.73 -0.51 -2.46
C LEU A 158 -18.01 -1.92 -3.01
N LEU A 159 -18.95 -2.67 -2.41
CA LEU A 159 -19.16 -4.08 -2.78
C LEU A 159 -19.59 -4.24 -4.23
N LEU A 160 -20.47 -3.36 -4.72
CA LEU A 160 -20.99 -3.42 -6.08
C LEU A 160 -19.88 -3.17 -7.09
N GLU A 161 -19.03 -2.19 -6.81
CA GLU A 161 -17.95 -1.72 -7.66
C GLU A 161 -16.86 -2.77 -7.77
N LEU A 162 -16.46 -3.36 -6.65
CA LEU A 162 -15.43 -4.41 -6.61
C LEU A 162 -15.92 -5.71 -7.26
N ASP A 163 -17.21 -6.06 -7.11
CA ASP A 163 -17.79 -7.30 -7.64
C ASP A 163 -18.10 -7.20 -9.14
N GLN A 164 -18.77 -6.11 -9.55
CA GLN A 164 -19.24 -5.94 -10.93
C GLN A 164 -18.25 -5.17 -11.82
N GLY A 165 -17.33 -4.41 -11.23
CA GLY A 165 -16.40 -3.55 -11.98
C GLY A 165 -17.11 -2.39 -12.66
N ARG A 166 -18.14 -1.82 -12.02
CA ARG A 166 -18.88 -0.65 -12.54
C ARG A 166 -19.45 0.20 -11.42
N PHE A 167 -19.67 1.48 -11.69
CA PHE A 167 -20.38 2.40 -10.81
C PHE A 167 -21.29 3.34 -11.60
N LEU A 168 -22.27 3.93 -10.92
CA LEU A 168 -23.17 4.94 -11.47
C LEU A 168 -22.67 6.34 -11.11
N ILE A 169 -22.61 7.24 -12.09
CA ILE A 169 -22.47 8.67 -11.83
C ILE A 169 -23.89 9.23 -11.67
N HIS A 170 -24.25 9.59 -10.44
CA HIS A 170 -25.62 9.98 -10.09
C HIS A 170 -26.08 11.24 -10.84
N GLU A 171 -25.19 12.21 -11.04
CA GLU A 171 -25.48 13.49 -11.66
C GLU A 171 -25.79 13.39 -13.15
N THR A 172 -25.29 12.36 -13.82
CA THR A 172 -25.47 12.12 -15.26
C THR A 172 -26.35 10.92 -15.57
N GLY A 173 -26.59 10.03 -14.59
CA GLY A 173 -27.23 8.74 -14.80
C GLY A 173 -26.38 7.75 -15.61
N GLN A 174 -25.10 8.07 -15.87
CA GLN A 174 -24.21 7.24 -16.67
C GLN A 174 -23.57 6.13 -15.84
N TRP A 175 -23.59 4.92 -16.38
CA TRP A 175 -22.79 3.81 -15.86
C TRP A 175 -21.37 3.84 -16.43
N VAL A 176 -20.39 3.84 -15.55
CA VAL A 176 -18.97 3.63 -15.90
C VAL A 176 -18.63 2.18 -15.63
N ARG A 177 -18.18 1.45 -16.66
CA ARG A 177 -17.77 0.05 -16.56
C ARG A 177 -16.28 -0.09 -16.83
N ALA A 178 -15.62 -0.96 -16.07
CA ALA A 178 -14.22 -1.27 -16.25
C ALA A 178 -13.97 -1.79 -17.67
N THR A 179 -13.11 -1.10 -18.42
CA THR A 179 -12.71 -1.52 -19.78
C THR A 179 -11.88 -2.80 -19.72
N ALA A 180 -10.98 -2.86 -18.75
CA ALA A 180 -10.25 -4.06 -18.35
C ALA A 180 -10.34 -4.19 -16.82
N ARG A 181 -10.62 -5.39 -16.31
CA ARG A 181 -10.76 -5.58 -14.86
C ARG A 181 -9.42 -5.28 -14.15
N PRO A 182 -9.41 -4.38 -13.15
CA PRO A 182 -8.23 -4.15 -12.35
C PRO A 182 -8.00 -5.30 -11.36
N LEU A 183 -6.73 -5.55 -11.04
CA LEU A 183 -6.35 -6.35 -9.88
C LEU A 183 -6.34 -5.44 -8.66
N VAL A 184 -7.24 -5.69 -7.71
CA VAL A 184 -7.42 -4.82 -6.54
C VAL A 184 -6.78 -5.46 -5.32
N PHE A 185 -5.88 -4.73 -4.67
CA PHE A 185 -5.29 -5.02 -3.38
C PHE A 185 -5.96 -4.14 -2.33
N ILE A 186 -6.27 -4.72 -1.18
CA ILE A 186 -6.93 -4.05 -0.07
C ILE A 186 -6.11 -4.37 1.18
N THR A 187 -5.63 -3.37 1.91
CA THR A 187 -4.86 -3.58 3.13
C THR A 187 -5.65 -3.16 4.35
N SER A 188 -5.46 -3.87 5.46
CA SER A 188 -6.02 -3.52 6.76
C SER A 188 -4.98 -3.83 7.85
N ASN A 189 -4.91 -2.95 8.85
CA ASN A 189 -4.09 -3.14 10.04
C ASN A 189 -4.85 -3.82 11.19
N THR A 190 -6.07 -4.31 10.93
CA THR A 190 -6.96 -4.95 11.91
C THR A 190 -7.31 -4.01 13.07
N GLU A 191 -7.39 -2.70 12.81
CA GLU A 191 -7.86 -1.72 13.82
C GLU A 191 -9.37 -1.82 14.04
N LYS A 192 -10.11 -2.14 12.96
CA LYS A 192 -11.54 -2.42 12.97
C LYS A 192 -11.84 -3.68 12.18
N ASP A 193 -12.85 -4.42 12.60
CA ASP A 193 -13.33 -5.58 11.86
C ASP A 193 -14.07 -5.14 10.59
N LEU A 194 -13.79 -5.85 9.49
CA LEU A 194 -14.47 -5.63 8.22
C LEU A 194 -15.73 -6.50 8.15
N PRO A 195 -16.83 -6.00 7.58
CA PRO A 195 -18.07 -6.77 7.45
C PRO A 195 -17.88 -8.09 6.69
N ASP A 196 -18.55 -9.16 7.13
CA ASP A 196 -18.51 -10.48 6.50
C ASP A 196 -18.86 -10.45 5.00
N ALA A 197 -19.80 -9.58 4.60
CA ALA A 197 -20.19 -9.41 3.21
C ALA A 197 -19.02 -8.96 2.32
N PHE A 198 -18.12 -8.14 2.87
CA PHE A 198 -16.90 -7.69 2.21
C PHE A 198 -15.85 -8.79 2.15
N LEU A 199 -15.63 -9.48 3.28
CA LEU A 199 -14.69 -10.60 3.37
C LEU A 199 -14.99 -11.70 2.34
N ARG A 200 -16.27 -12.07 2.18
CA ARG A 200 -16.70 -13.10 1.23
C ARG A 200 -16.39 -12.77 -0.23
N ARG A 201 -16.23 -11.49 -0.59
CA ARG A 201 -15.91 -11.06 -1.96
C ARG A 201 -14.41 -11.00 -2.23
N CYS A 202 -13.58 -10.97 -1.19
CA CYS A 202 -12.13 -10.92 -1.29
C CYS A 202 -11.47 -12.30 -1.14
N LEU A 203 -10.35 -12.51 -1.82
CA LEU A 203 -9.38 -13.54 -1.43
C LEU A 203 -8.61 -13.02 -0.22
N PHE A 204 -8.54 -13.80 0.84
CA PHE A 204 -7.87 -13.40 2.07
C PHE A 204 -6.42 -13.92 2.09
N HIS A 205 -5.49 -13.07 2.48
CA HIS A 205 -4.12 -13.46 2.77
C HIS A 205 -3.59 -12.72 3.99
N TYR A 206 -2.94 -13.45 4.89
CA TYR A 206 -2.22 -12.89 6.01
C TYR A 206 -0.72 -12.95 5.71
N ILE A 207 -0.03 -11.82 5.80
CA ILE A 207 1.43 -11.75 5.68
C ILE A 207 2.01 -11.86 7.09
N ASP A 208 2.58 -13.03 7.37
CA ASP A 208 3.32 -13.30 8.58
C ASP A 208 4.54 -12.39 8.70
N PHE A 209 4.99 -12.19 9.94
CA PHE A 209 6.26 -11.51 10.13
C PHE A 209 7.39 -12.40 9.59
N PRO A 210 8.33 -11.86 8.80
CA PRO A 210 9.33 -12.68 8.15
C PRO A 210 10.22 -13.43 9.14
N ASP A 211 10.60 -14.65 8.80
CA ASP A 211 11.56 -15.42 9.59
C ASP A 211 12.99 -14.86 9.44
N ARG A 212 13.97 -15.46 10.12
CA ARG A 212 15.36 -15.01 10.07
C ARG A 212 15.90 -14.97 8.63
N ASP A 213 15.72 -16.05 7.88
CA ASP A 213 16.28 -16.19 6.54
C ASP A 213 15.62 -15.19 5.58
N GLU A 214 14.32 -14.95 5.73
CA GLU A 214 13.57 -13.95 4.98
C GLU A 214 14.01 -12.53 5.34
N LEU A 215 14.21 -12.20 6.62
CA LEU A 215 14.72 -10.89 7.04
C LEU A 215 16.12 -10.62 6.48
N GLU A 216 17.03 -11.60 6.53
CA GLU A 216 18.37 -11.47 5.95
C GLU A 216 18.30 -11.20 4.44
N LYS A 217 17.42 -11.92 3.71
CA LYS A 217 17.16 -11.67 2.27
C LYS A 217 16.59 -10.28 2.01
N ILE A 218 15.61 -9.85 2.81
CA ILE A 218 14.98 -8.54 2.69
C ILE A 218 16.04 -7.46 2.87
N VAL A 219 16.79 -7.47 3.98
CA VAL A 219 17.85 -6.49 4.24
C VAL A 219 18.90 -6.53 3.13
N ALA A 220 19.37 -7.72 2.72
CA ALA A 220 20.33 -7.85 1.63
C ALA A 220 19.82 -7.24 0.31
N ALA A 221 18.52 -7.31 0.00
CA ALA A 221 17.94 -6.70 -1.19
C ALA A 221 17.96 -5.15 -1.15
N HIS A 222 18.08 -4.55 0.04
CA HIS A 222 18.17 -3.10 0.21
C HIS A 222 19.60 -2.55 0.20
N PHE A 223 20.63 -3.38 0.42
CA PHE A 223 22.02 -2.92 0.58
C PHE A 223 22.98 -3.60 -0.40
N SER A 224 24.16 -3.00 -0.62
CA SER A 224 25.18 -3.59 -1.48
C SER A 224 25.76 -4.87 -0.87
N SER A 225 25.95 -5.91 -1.67
CA SER A 225 26.44 -7.22 -1.22
C SER A 225 27.97 -7.26 -1.08
N THR A 226 28.53 -6.51 -0.13
CA THR A 226 29.95 -6.68 0.27
C THR A 226 30.04 -7.71 1.40
N PRO A 227 31.18 -8.45 1.55
CA PRO A 227 31.35 -9.43 2.62
C PRO A 227 31.10 -8.84 4.02
N ASP A 228 31.53 -7.60 4.24
CA ASP A 228 31.33 -6.92 5.52
C ASP A 228 29.85 -6.63 5.81
N ILE A 229 29.08 -6.29 4.78
CA ILE A 229 27.65 -6.02 4.93
C ILE A 229 26.90 -7.33 5.18
N VAL A 230 27.26 -8.43 4.50
CA VAL A 230 26.61 -9.74 4.71
C VAL A 230 26.76 -10.21 6.15
N GLU A 231 27.97 -10.12 6.72
CA GLU A 231 28.20 -10.48 8.12
C GLU A 231 27.44 -9.56 9.08
N LEU A 232 27.43 -8.25 8.81
CA LEU A 232 26.69 -7.28 9.60
C LEU A 232 25.18 -7.57 9.57
N ILE A 233 24.62 -8.01 8.44
CA ILE A 233 23.20 -8.39 8.29
C ILE A 233 22.86 -9.51 9.28
N GLY A 234 23.65 -10.60 9.29
CA GLY A 234 23.40 -11.73 10.18
C GLY A 234 23.42 -11.35 11.66
N LEU A 235 24.39 -10.51 12.06
CA LEU A 235 24.47 -9.98 13.44
C LEU A 235 23.28 -9.07 13.77
N ALA A 236 22.94 -8.15 12.87
CA ALA A 236 21.83 -7.22 13.04
C ALA A 236 20.49 -7.95 13.16
N VAL A 237 20.18 -8.88 12.24
CA VAL A 237 18.94 -9.67 12.27
C VAL A 237 18.85 -10.50 13.56
N THR A 238 19.95 -11.11 13.99
CA THR A 238 19.98 -11.88 15.26
C THR A 238 19.62 -10.99 16.45
N ARG A 239 20.25 -9.81 16.57
CA ARG A 239 19.98 -8.87 17.67
C ARG A 239 18.58 -8.27 17.60
N PHE A 240 18.10 -7.98 16.39
CA PHE A 240 16.75 -7.48 16.15
C PHE A 240 15.69 -8.50 16.57
N LEU A 241 15.83 -9.78 16.20
CA LEU A 241 14.90 -10.83 16.59
C LEU A 241 14.90 -11.07 18.11
N ALA A 242 16.07 -11.03 18.75
CA ALA A 242 16.18 -11.12 20.21
C ALA A 242 15.43 -9.97 20.90
N LEU A 243 15.65 -8.73 20.46
CA LEU A 243 14.92 -7.55 20.97
C LEU A 243 13.40 -7.69 20.79
N ARG A 244 12.97 -8.13 19.60
CA ARG A 244 11.55 -8.30 19.26
C ARG A 244 10.87 -9.39 20.10
N ALA A 245 11.58 -10.48 20.41
CA ALA A 245 11.11 -11.52 21.33
C ALA A 245 10.88 -10.96 22.74
N GLU A 246 11.79 -10.11 23.23
CA GLU A 246 11.65 -9.47 24.55
C GLU A 246 10.50 -8.44 24.61
N MET A 247 10.22 -7.74 23.51
CA MET A 247 9.07 -6.82 23.43
C MET A 247 7.71 -7.54 23.54
N THR A 248 7.67 -8.86 23.32
CA THR A 248 6.44 -9.66 23.36
C THR A 248 5.95 -9.92 24.79
N THR A 249 6.81 -9.83 25.80
CA THR A 249 6.49 -10.28 27.17
C THR A 249 5.78 -9.23 28.03
N THR A 250 5.58 -8.01 27.54
CA THR A 250 5.06 -6.92 28.37
C THR A 250 4.09 -6.01 27.62
N VAL A 251 2.87 -5.96 28.15
CA VAL A 251 1.80 -4.97 27.91
C VAL A 251 0.95 -5.20 26.65
N THR A 252 -0.35 -5.40 26.87
CA THR A 252 -1.42 -5.12 25.90
C THR A 252 -1.23 -3.71 25.33
N GLY A 253 -0.67 -3.61 24.12
CA GLY A 253 -0.44 -2.32 23.43
C GLY A 253 1.01 -1.97 23.10
N GLY A 254 2.01 -2.80 23.44
CA GLY A 254 3.39 -2.62 22.99
C GLY A 254 3.55 -2.81 21.48
N LYS A 255 4.12 -1.85 20.76
CA LYS A 255 4.44 -1.98 19.32
C LYS A 255 5.77 -2.71 19.15
N ARG A 256 5.74 -3.92 18.58
CA ARG A 256 6.94 -4.65 18.17
C ARG A 256 7.66 -3.91 17.04
N ALA A 257 8.99 -4.01 17.04
CA ALA A 257 9.78 -3.50 15.94
C ALA A 257 9.43 -4.22 14.61
N SER A 258 9.26 -3.43 13.57
CA SER A 258 8.84 -3.81 12.22
C SER A 258 10.02 -3.96 11.26
N THR A 259 9.77 -4.57 10.10
CA THR A 259 10.80 -4.71 9.05
C THR A 259 11.29 -3.35 8.53
N SER A 260 10.42 -2.35 8.44
CA SER A 260 10.82 -0.98 8.08
C SER A 260 11.83 -0.40 9.08
N GLU A 261 11.60 -0.59 10.38
CA GLU A 261 12.52 -0.13 11.43
C GLU A 261 13.85 -0.89 11.41
N LEU A 262 13.84 -2.19 11.07
CA LEU A 262 15.06 -2.96 10.84
C LEU A 262 15.88 -2.38 9.68
N ILE A 263 15.24 -2.03 8.56
CA ILE A 263 15.92 -1.45 7.40
C ILE A 263 16.53 -0.08 7.74
N ASP A 264 15.79 0.78 8.46
CA ASP A 264 16.28 2.09 8.89
C ASP A 264 17.42 1.97 9.89
N TRP A 265 17.30 1.04 10.85
CA TRP A 265 18.37 0.74 11.80
C TRP A 265 19.61 0.22 11.08
N PHE A 266 19.45 -0.71 10.15
CA PHE A 266 20.58 -1.23 9.37
C PHE A 266 21.25 -0.15 8.52
N ARG A 267 20.48 0.81 7.99
CA ARG A 267 21.05 1.98 7.30
C ARG A 267 21.99 2.75 8.22
N ALA A 268 21.62 2.98 9.47
CA ALA A 268 22.49 3.61 10.46
C ALA A 268 23.73 2.75 10.77
N LEU A 269 23.57 1.43 10.94
CA LEU A 269 24.69 0.51 11.17
C LEU A 269 25.70 0.49 10.02
N SER A 270 25.21 0.55 8.78
CA SER A 270 26.03 0.49 7.59
C SER A 270 26.96 1.70 7.40
N SER A 271 26.72 2.81 8.12
CA SER A 271 27.59 4.00 8.10
C SER A 271 28.99 3.74 8.68
N ASP A 272 29.10 2.81 9.61
CA ASP A 272 30.35 2.31 10.20
C ASP A 272 30.21 0.81 10.45
N ALA A 273 30.30 0.03 9.36
CA ALA A 273 30.08 -1.41 9.43
C ALA A 273 31.07 -2.10 10.39
N ALA A 274 32.35 -1.72 10.35
CA ALA A 274 33.38 -2.36 11.17
C ALA A 274 33.17 -2.09 12.67
N GLY A 275 32.95 -0.83 13.06
CA GLY A 275 32.69 -0.48 14.46
C GLY A 275 31.38 -1.09 14.97
N ASN A 276 30.31 -1.05 14.17
CA ASN A 276 29.02 -1.59 14.59
C ASN A 276 28.99 -3.12 14.66
N LYS A 277 29.75 -3.85 13.83
CA LYS A 277 29.94 -5.31 14.00
C LYS A 277 30.48 -5.64 15.39
N GLN A 278 31.54 -4.96 15.82
CA GLN A 278 32.15 -5.20 17.14
C GLN A 278 31.16 -4.92 18.27
N ARG A 279 30.38 -3.83 18.16
CA ARG A 279 29.34 -3.48 19.14
C ARG A 279 28.24 -4.53 19.22
N LEU A 280 27.75 -5.01 18.08
CA LEU A 280 26.72 -6.07 18.04
C LEU A 280 27.23 -7.42 18.54
N ALA A 281 28.50 -7.74 18.26
CA ALA A 281 29.17 -8.93 18.78
C ALA A 281 29.32 -8.87 20.31
N ALA A 282 29.62 -7.69 20.85
CA ALA A 282 29.64 -7.40 22.29
C ALA A 282 28.23 -7.22 22.92
N GLU A 283 27.18 -7.70 22.25
CA GLU A 283 25.78 -7.66 22.70
C GLU A 283 25.19 -6.25 22.91
N GLN A 284 25.86 -5.21 22.42
CA GLN A 284 25.34 -3.85 22.48
C GLN A 284 24.28 -3.61 21.41
N LEU A 285 23.34 -2.71 21.70
CA LEU A 285 22.34 -2.25 20.74
C LEU A 285 22.65 -0.80 20.30
N PRO A 286 23.52 -0.59 19.29
CA PRO A 286 23.77 0.73 18.72
C PRO A 286 22.47 1.35 18.18
N PHE A 287 22.32 2.68 18.29
CA PHE A 287 21.16 3.44 17.76
C PHE A 287 19.78 2.86 18.13
N PRO A 288 19.50 2.57 19.41
CA PRO A 288 18.27 1.88 19.83
C PRO A 288 16.98 2.65 19.48
N SER A 289 17.06 3.98 19.35
CA SER A 289 15.94 4.85 18.96
C SER A 289 15.34 4.54 17.58
N ALA A 290 16.09 3.84 16.71
CA ALA A 290 15.57 3.38 15.43
C ALA A 290 14.50 2.29 15.61
N LEU A 291 14.71 1.38 16.57
CA LEU A 291 13.88 0.19 16.81
C LEU A 291 12.84 0.38 17.92
N ILE A 292 13.12 1.26 18.89
CA ILE A 292 12.33 1.39 20.11
C ILE A 292 11.50 2.67 20.07
N LYS A 293 10.18 2.54 20.27
CA LYS A 293 9.22 3.67 20.23
C LYS A 293 8.57 3.99 21.58
N THR A 294 8.89 3.26 22.64
CA THR A 294 8.34 3.51 23.98
C THR A 294 9.45 3.77 25.00
N LEU A 295 9.16 4.61 25.99
CA LEU A 295 10.09 4.90 27.08
C LEU A 295 10.39 3.63 27.91
N ALA A 296 9.37 2.81 28.16
CA ALA A 296 9.49 1.56 28.91
C ALA A 296 10.48 0.58 28.27
N ASP A 297 10.41 0.41 26.95
CA ASP A 297 11.34 -0.45 26.22
C ASP A 297 12.76 0.14 26.18
N LEU A 298 12.88 1.47 26.09
CA LEU A 298 14.18 2.16 26.09
C LEU A 298 14.90 2.00 27.44
N GLU A 299 14.18 2.18 28.55
CA GLU A 299 14.72 2.00 29.89
C GLU A 299 15.16 0.56 30.16
N ARG A 300 14.43 -0.43 29.63
CA ARG A 300 14.80 -1.85 29.74
C ARG A 300 16.12 -2.15 29.05
N VAL A 301 16.32 -1.66 27.83
CA VAL A 301 17.57 -1.84 27.09
C VAL A 301 18.73 -1.14 27.81
N ARG A 302 18.51 0.07 28.35
CA ARG A 302 19.54 0.80 29.12
C ARG A 302 19.98 0.02 30.37
N LYS A 303 19.06 -0.59 31.12
CA LYS A 303 19.38 -1.38 32.32
C LYS A 303 20.23 -2.63 32.05
N LYS A 304 20.25 -3.16 30.82
CA LYS A 304 21.09 -4.30 30.42
C LYS A 304 22.48 -3.92 29.93
N THR A 305 22.67 -2.66 29.54
CA THR A 305 23.94 -2.16 28.97
C THR A 305 24.79 -1.44 30.02
N SER A 306 24.23 -1.14 31.20
CA SER A 306 24.93 -0.67 32.41
C SER A 306 25.41 -1.83 33.25
#